data_AF-A0A7W8QPL0-F1
#
_entry.id   AF-A0A7W8QPL0-F1
#
_cell.length_a   1.000
_cell.length_b   1.000
_cell.length_c   1.000
_cell.angle_alpha   90.00
_cell.angle_beta   90.00
_cell.angle_gamma   90.00
#
_symmetry.space_group_name_H-M   'P 1'
#
loop_
_entity.id
_entity.type
_entity.pdbx_description
1 polymer ?
#
loop_
_entity_poly.entity_id
_entity_poly.type
_entity_poly.pdbx_seq_one_letter_code
_entity_poly.pdbx_strand_id
1 'polypeptide(L)'
;MTDRTEPVPAAATWGLFAAWALHDAEELITMPGWAERARPRLERALPQVPGKVWDRLSVDRAHTRAAIGLMGCVVLAASAEGARTGGRSPLYQAVLAGFGLHTLTHLASAAVLRGYTPGVVTAPLVAAPFTLWARHRLRRAGVPTASGRSGAAASALFPVVVGGVHAGAAGLVALGRAVRGRRSRPA
;
A
#
# COMPACT_ATOMS: atom_id res chain seq x y z
N MET A 1 -24.09 -20.36 27.71
CA MET A 1 -23.04 -19.33 27.60
C MET A 1 -23.11 -18.78 26.20
N THR A 2 -23.76 -17.63 26.00
CA THR A 2 -23.91 -17.02 24.66
C THR A 2 -22.58 -16.40 24.25
N ASP A 3 -21.94 -17.00 23.24
CA ASP A 3 -20.75 -16.44 22.60
C ASP A 3 -21.17 -15.16 21.86
N ARG A 4 -21.18 -14.03 22.56
CA ARG A 4 -21.47 -12.73 21.96
C ARG A 4 -20.23 -12.27 21.22
N THR A 5 -20.20 -12.53 19.92
CA THR A 5 -19.26 -11.87 19.01
C THR A 5 -19.41 -10.36 19.13
N GLU A 6 -18.33 -9.66 19.46
CA GLU A 6 -18.35 -8.20 19.52
C GLU A 6 -18.64 -7.64 18.11
N PRO A 7 -19.46 -6.57 17.96
CA PRO A 7 -19.64 -5.95 16.67
C PRO A 7 -18.31 -5.35 16.19
N VAL A 8 -18.03 -5.44 14.88
CA VAL A 8 -16.84 -4.81 14.30
C VAL A 8 -17.00 -3.29 14.38
N PRO A 9 -16.08 -2.57 15.06
CA PRO A 9 -16.17 -1.12 15.14
C PRO A 9 -15.89 -0.48 13.78
N ALA A 10 -16.61 0.59 13.44
CA ALA A 10 -16.42 1.32 12.18
C ALA A 10 -14.97 1.80 11.98
N ALA A 11 -14.26 2.10 13.08
CA ALA A 11 -12.85 2.46 13.04
C ALA A 11 -11.94 1.32 12.54
N ALA A 12 -12.32 0.04 12.68
CA ALA A 12 -11.56 -1.08 12.11
C ALA A 12 -11.60 -1.06 10.57
N THR A 13 -12.68 -0.55 9.97
CA THR A 13 -12.84 -0.50 8.52
C THR A 13 -12.41 0.84 7.95
N TRP A 14 -13.02 1.95 8.37
CA TRP A 14 -12.69 3.28 7.89
C TRP A 14 -11.31 3.78 8.35
N GLY A 15 -10.81 3.26 9.47
CA GLY A 15 -9.45 3.54 9.90
C GLY A 15 -8.40 3.03 8.93
N LEU A 16 -8.73 2.09 8.03
CA LEU A 16 -7.80 1.63 6.98
C LEU A 16 -7.49 2.76 6.02
N PHE A 17 -8.52 3.48 5.56
CA PHE A 17 -8.33 4.65 4.70
C PHE A 17 -7.57 5.76 5.42
N ALA A 18 -7.90 6.06 6.68
CA ALA A 18 -7.22 7.09 7.45
C ALA A 18 -5.73 6.75 7.71
N ALA A 19 -5.45 5.51 8.13
CA ALA A 19 -4.09 5.04 8.39
C ALA A 19 -3.27 4.98 7.09
N TRP A 20 -3.88 4.53 5.98
CA TRP A 20 -3.26 4.57 4.67
C TRP A 20 -2.94 6.00 4.26
N ALA A 21 -3.90 6.93 4.33
CA ALA A 21 -3.69 8.32 3.90
C ALA A 21 -2.57 9.01 4.68
N LEU A 22 -2.47 8.78 6.00
CA LEU A 22 -1.40 9.33 6.82
C LEU A 22 -0.03 8.72 6.46
N HIS A 23 0.03 7.41 6.27
CA HIS A 23 1.24 6.69 5.88
C HIS A 23 1.72 7.11 4.48
N ASP A 24 0.81 7.13 3.51
CA ASP A 24 1.09 7.51 2.12
C ASP A 24 1.41 9.00 1.97
N ALA A 25 0.94 9.87 2.88
CA ALA A 25 1.35 11.27 2.92
C ALA A 25 2.84 11.42 3.30
N GLU A 26 3.33 10.65 4.28
CA GLU A 26 4.77 10.62 4.58
C GLU A 26 5.55 10.13 3.34
N GLU A 27 5.10 9.05 2.72
CA GLU A 27 5.72 8.54 1.49
C GLU A 27 5.73 9.59 0.38
N LEU A 28 4.61 10.27 0.11
CA LEU A 28 4.52 11.26 -0.95
C LEU A 28 5.48 12.44 -0.75
N ILE A 29 5.72 12.84 0.51
CA ILE A 29 6.66 13.90 0.86
C ILE A 29 8.11 13.43 0.72
N THR A 30 8.40 12.17 1.06
CA THR A 30 9.77 11.70 1.30
C THR A 30 10.34 10.86 0.15
N MET A 31 9.48 10.17 -0.60
CA MET A 31 9.81 9.29 -1.71
C MET A 31 10.42 10.02 -2.94
N PRO A 32 10.04 11.27 -3.30
CA PRO A 32 10.60 11.94 -4.46
C PRO A 32 12.14 12.01 -4.46
N GLY A 33 12.76 11.35 -5.45
CA GLY A 33 14.21 11.23 -5.61
C GLY A 33 14.92 10.43 -4.51
N TRP A 34 14.18 9.78 -3.59
CA TRP A 34 14.80 8.99 -2.51
C TRP A 34 15.55 7.79 -3.08
N ALA A 35 14.96 7.06 -4.03
CA ALA A 35 15.60 5.88 -4.63
C ALA A 35 16.96 6.23 -5.27
N GLU A 36 17.04 7.35 -6.00
CA GLU A 36 18.28 7.85 -6.60
C GLU A 36 19.33 8.16 -5.52
N ARG A 37 18.94 8.86 -4.45
CA ARG A 37 19.83 9.19 -3.32
C ARG A 37 20.26 7.96 -2.52
N ALA A 38 19.39 6.96 -2.40
CA ALA A 38 19.61 5.74 -1.63
C ALA A 38 20.36 4.67 -2.42
N ARG A 39 20.43 4.77 -3.76
CA ARG A 39 21.02 3.75 -4.66
C ARG A 39 22.41 3.27 -4.23
N PRO A 40 23.40 4.14 -3.90
CA PRO A 40 24.71 3.67 -3.46
C PRO A 40 24.68 2.90 -2.13
N ARG A 41 23.72 3.20 -1.25
CA ARG A 41 23.54 2.48 0.02
C ARG A 41 22.83 1.15 -0.20
N LEU A 42 21.84 1.11 -1.09
CA LEU A 42 21.11 -0.10 -1.49
C LEU A 42 22.04 -1.12 -2.17
N GLU A 43 22.86 -0.68 -3.12
CA GLU A 43 23.82 -1.55 -3.83
C GLU A 43 24.86 -2.13 -2.85
N ARG A 44 25.29 -1.36 -1.85
CA ARG A 44 26.19 -1.85 -0.80
C ARG A 44 25.52 -2.80 0.18
N ALA A 45 24.26 -2.56 0.53
CA ALA A 45 23.52 -3.39 1.48
C ALA A 45 23.03 -4.71 0.84
N LEU A 46 22.85 -4.73 -0.48
CA LEU A 46 22.34 -5.87 -1.24
C LEU A 46 23.22 -6.12 -2.49
N PRO A 47 24.50 -6.48 -2.32
CA PRO A 47 25.46 -6.65 -3.42
C PRO A 47 25.08 -7.77 -4.39
N GLN A 48 24.24 -8.72 -3.95
CA GLN A 48 23.69 -9.79 -4.77
C GLN A 48 22.63 -9.33 -5.79
N VAL A 49 22.09 -8.11 -5.67
CA VAL A 49 21.05 -7.59 -6.57
C VAL A 49 21.71 -6.85 -7.73
N PRO A 50 21.54 -7.30 -8.99
CA PRO A 50 22.19 -6.65 -10.14
C PRO A 50 21.74 -5.19 -10.34
N GLY A 51 22.66 -4.32 -10.76
CA GLY A 51 22.39 -2.90 -11.09
C GLY A 51 21.14 -2.67 -11.94
N LYS A 52 20.93 -3.53 -12.95
CA LYS A 52 19.77 -3.49 -13.86
C LYS A 52 18.41 -3.67 -13.16
N VAL A 53 18.39 -4.31 -11.99
CA VAL A 53 17.17 -4.43 -11.17
C VAL A 53 16.84 -3.08 -10.53
N TRP A 54 17.84 -2.38 -9.99
CA TRP A 54 17.67 -1.04 -9.43
C TRP A 54 17.20 -0.02 -10.47
N ASP A 55 17.68 -0.14 -11.71
CA ASP A 55 17.25 0.73 -12.81
C ASP A 55 15.76 0.54 -13.14
N ARG A 56 15.26 -0.70 -13.06
CA ARG A 56 13.84 -1.02 -13.27
C ARG A 56 12.94 -0.61 -12.10
N LEU A 57 13.51 -0.50 -10.90
CA LEU A 57 12.80 -0.04 -9.69
C LEU A 57 12.74 1.50 -9.61
N SER A 58 13.42 2.21 -10.50
CA SER A 58 13.35 3.67 -10.58
C SER A 58 12.05 4.07 -11.29
N VAL A 59 11.07 4.52 -10.51
CA VAL A 59 9.74 4.89 -11.01
C VAL A 59 9.63 6.40 -11.17
N ASP A 60 9.14 6.87 -12.32
CA ASP A 60 8.95 8.30 -12.59
C ASP A 60 7.94 8.93 -11.60
N ARG A 61 8.19 10.17 -11.19
CA ARG A 61 7.35 10.92 -10.24
C ARG A 61 5.89 11.01 -10.70
N ALA A 62 5.67 11.17 -12.00
CA ALA A 62 4.32 11.21 -12.56
C ALA A 62 3.57 9.89 -12.36
N HIS A 63 4.26 8.76 -12.53
CA HIS A 63 3.70 7.43 -12.29
C HIS A 63 3.44 7.19 -10.81
N THR A 64 4.37 7.55 -9.92
CA THR A 64 4.17 7.44 -8.47
C THR A 64 2.93 8.19 -8.01
N ARG A 65 2.74 9.44 -8.44
CA ARG A 65 1.55 10.24 -8.08
C ARG A 65 0.25 9.63 -8.60
N ALA A 66 0.26 9.15 -9.86
CA ALA A 66 -0.91 8.49 -10.43
C ALA A 66 -1.24 7.18 -9.70
N ALA A 67 -0.22 6.37 -9.38
CA ALA A 67 -0.38 5.12 -8.65
C ALA A 67 -0.91 5.35 -7.23
N ILE A 68 -0.39 6.34 -6.49
CA ILE A 68 -0.88 6.74 -5.16
C ILE A 68 -2.36 7.16 -5.22
N GLY A 69 -2.73 8.01 -6.20
CA GLY A 69 -4.12 8.43 -6.38
C GLY A 69 -5.07 7.27 -6.66
N LEU A 70 -4.69 6.36 -7.57
CA LEU A 70 -5.47 5.16 -7.88
C LEU A 70 -5.56 4.20 -6.68
N MET A 71 -4.46 4.01 -5.96
CA MET A 71 -4.45 3.19 -4.75
C MET A 71 -5.38 3.78 -3.68
N GLY A 72 -5.39 5.11 -3.52
CA GLY A 72 -6.32 5.78 -2.61
C GLY A 72 -7.78 5.48 -2.90
N CYS A 73 -8.18 5.45 -4.18
CA CYS A 73 -9.52 5.03 -4.58
C CYS A 73 -9.81 3.57 -4.20
N VAL A 74 -8.84 2.67 -4.40
CA VAL A 74 -8.98 1.25 -4.03
C VAL A 74 -9.12 1.10 -2.51
N VAL A 75 -8.27 1.76 -1.72
CA VAL A 75 -8.30 1.67 -0.26
C VAL A 75 -9.59 2.28 0.30
N LEU A 76 -10.08 3.37 -0.30
CA LEU A 76 -11.37 3.95 0.05
C LEU A 76 -12.52 2.99 -0.23
N ALA A 77 -12.57 2.40 -1.43
CA ALA A 77 -13.58 1.41 -1.81
C ALA A 77 -13.53 0.17 -0.90
N ALA A 78 -12.33 -0.32 -0.61
CA ALA A 78 -12.10 -1.42 0.31
C ALA A 78 -12.60 -1.10 1.73
N SER A 79 -12.35 0.12 2.22
CA SER A 79 -12.82 0.58 3.53
C SER A 79 -14.35 0.68 3.60
N ALA A 80 -14.98 1.20 2.54
CA ALA A 80 -16.43 1.28 2.41
C ALA A 80 -17.08 -0.12 2.37
N GLU A 81 -16.53 -1.03 1.56
CA GLU A 81 -16.99 -2.43 1.49
C GLU A 81 -16.75 -3.17 2.81
N GLY A 82 -15.64 -2.89 3.50
CA GLY A 82 -15.38 -3.37 4.85
C GLY A 82 -16.48 -2.90 5.81
N ALA A 83 -16.82 -1.62 5.80
CA ALA A 83 -17.88 -1.07 6.65
C ALA A 83 -19.24 -1.72 6.35
N ARG A 84 -19.59 -1.86 5.07
CA ARG A 84 -20.85 -2.46 4.60
C ARG A 84 -21.00 -3.93 5.01
N THR A 85 -19.90 -4.67 5.06
CA THR A 85 -19.89 -6.13 5.31
C THR A 85 -19.46 -6.52 6.72
N GLY A 86 -19.21 -5.55 7.61
CA GLY A 86 -18.61 -5.81 8.92
C GLY A 86 -17.25 -6.50 8.80
N GLY A 87 -16.43 -6.08 7.83
CA GLY A 87 -15.07 -6.58 7.60
C GLY A 87 -14.98 -7.89 6.82
N ARG A 88 -16.09 -8.47 6.36
CA ARG A 88 -16.09 -9.76 5.62
C ARG A 88 -15.78 -9.64 4.14
N SER A 89 -15.77 -8.42 3.59
CA SER A 89 -15.45 -8.18 2.17
C SER A 89 -14.06 -8.74 1.81
N PRO A 90 -13.94 -9.58 0.77
CA PRO A 90 -12.66 -10.08 0.29
C PRO A 90 -11.71 -8.95 -0.12
N LEU A 91 -12.24 -7.87 -0.70
CA LEU A 91 -11.45 -6.69 -1.08
C LEU A 91 -10.87 -6.00 0.17
N TYR A 92 -11.70 -5.77 1.19
CA TYR A 92 -11.24 -5.20 2.45
C TYR A 92 -10.16 -6.07 3.12
N GLN A 93 -10.38 -7.38 3.18
CA GLN A 93 -9.42 -8.33 3.76
C GLN A 93 -8.10 -8.36 3.00
N ALA A 94 -8.15 -8.33 1.66
CA ALA A 94 -6.97 -8.28 0.80
C ALA A 94 -6.17 -6.99 1.01
N VAL A 95 -6.85 -5.84 1.02
CA VAL A 95 -6.19 -4.54 1.19
C VAL A 95 -5.65 -4.36 2.60
N LEU A 96 -6.37 -4.76 3.65
CA LEU A 96 -5.86 -4.74 5.02
C LEU A 96 -4.65 -5.68 5.18
N ALA A 97 -4.68 -6.84 4.52
CA ALA A 97 -3.54 -7.75 4.52
C ALA A 97 -2.33 -7.15 3.81
N GLY A 98 -2.55 -6.60 2.63
CA GLY A 98 -1.56 -5.90 1.83
C GLY A 98 -0.94 -4.69 2.52
N PHE A 99 -1.76 -3.86 3.16
CA PHE A 99 -1.30 -2.70 3.94
C PHE A 99 -0.38 -3.13 5.09
N GLY A 100 -0.71 -4.23 5.77
CA GLY A 100 0.18 -4.84 6.76
C GLY A 100 1.51 -5.30 6.17
N LEU A 101 1.49 -6.01 5.05
CA LEU A 101 2.72 -6.47 4.37
C LEU A 101 3.57 -5.30 3.88
N HIS A 102 2.95 -4.27 3.31
CA HIS A 102 3.59 -3.02 2.89
C HIS A 102 4.26 -2.30 4.07
N THR A 103 3.66 -2.35 5.25
CA THR A 103 4.30 -1.80 6.45
C THR A 103 5.60 -2.53 6.78
N LEU A 104 5.65 -3.86 6.62
CA LEU A 104 6.86 -4.64 6.89
C LEU A 104 8.00 -4.32 5.91
N THR A 105 7.70 -3.99 4.65
CA THR A 105 8.75 -3.64 3.68
C THR A 105 9.44 -2.33 4.07
N HIS A 106 8.72 -1.36 4.63
CA HIS A 106 9.30 -0.12 5.16
C HIS A 106 10.16 -0.34 6.39
N LEU A 107 9.68 -1.14 7.34
CA LEU A 107 10.47 -1.49 8.53
C LEU A 107 11.76 -2.24 8.16
N ALA A 108 11.67 -3.19 7.22
CA ALA A 108 12.81 -3.91 6.71
C ALA A 108 13.79 -2.98 5.98
N SER A 109 13.28 -2.08 5.13
CA SER A 109 14.11 -1.11 4.40
C SER A 109 14.86 -0.18 5.34
N ALA A 110 14.19 0.33 6.39
CA ALA A 110 14.79 1.16 7.41
C ALA A 110 15.87 0.42 8.22
N ALA A 111 15.62 -0.84 8.58
CA ALA A 111 16.57 -1.67 9.30
C ALA A 111 17.83 -1.99 8.45
N VAL A 112 17.63 -2.34 7.18
CA VAL A 112 18.72 -2.65 6.24
C VAL A 112 19.58 -1.41 5.96
N LEU A 113 18.95 -0.26 5.73
CA LEU A 113 19.65 0.98 5.39
C LEU A 113 20.15 1.77 6.60
N ARG A 114 19.75 1.39 7.82
CA ARG A 114 20.12 2.03 9.10
C ARG A 114 19.98 3.56 9.05
N GLY A 115 18.92 4.03 8.43
CA GLY A 115 18.69 5.45 8.19
C GLY A 115 17.26 5.73 7.79
N TYR A 116 16.97 7.02 7.55
CA TYR A 116 15.62 7.42 7.18
C TYR A 116 15.25 6.87 5.80
N THR A 117 14.14 6.13 5.76
CA THR A 117 13.48 5.66 4.53
C THR A 117 12.06 6.21 4.50
N PRO A 118 11.46 6.43 3.32
CA PRO A 118 10.05 6.76 3.21
C PRO A 118 9.22 5.80 4.05
N GLY A 119 8.24 6.32 4.77
CA GLY A 119 7.36 5.53 5.64
C GLY A 119 7.98 5.05 6.95
N VAL A 120 9.25 5.36 7.28
CA VAL A 120 9.89 4.85 8.51
C VAL A 120 9.23 5.34 9.80
N VAL A 121 8.58 6.52 9.78
CA VAL A 121 7.92 7.08 10.97
C VAL A 121 6.51 6.52 11.12
N THR A 122 5.71 6.58 10.06
CA THR A 122 4.31 6.16 10.09
C THR A 122 4.14 4.65 10.02
N ALA A 123 5.08 3.89 9.46
CA ALA A 123 5.02 2.43 9.48
C ALA A 123 4.88 1.86 10.92
N PRO A 124 5.79 2.15 11.86
CA PRO A 124 5.69 1.65 13.24
C PRO A 124 4.65 2.39 14.09
N LEU A 125 4.35 3.66 13.81
CA LEU A 125 3.47 4.47 14.67
C LEU A 125 1.99 4.46 14.25
N VAL A 126 1.71 4.18 12.97
CA VAL A 126 0.36 4.28 12.39
C VAL A 126 -0.02 2.96 11.73
N ALA A 127 0.72 2.55 10.70
CA ALA A 127 0.29 1.47 9.82
C ALA A 127 0.32 0.10 10.52
N ALA A 128 1.39 -0.23 11.25
CA ALA A 128 1.51 -1.48 11.99
C ALA A 128 0.53 -1.53 13.17
N PRO A 129 0.45 -0.52 14.06
CA PRO A 129 -0.51 -0.53 15.16
C PRO A 129 -1.95 -0.64 14.68
N PHE A 130 -2.32 0.12 13.63
CA PHE A 130 -3.66 0.03 13.05
C PHE A 130 -3.94 -1.37 12.50
N THR A 131 -3.03 -1.93 11.70
CA THR A 131 -3.24 -3.25 11.08
C THR A 131 -3.41 -4.34 12.13
N LEU A 132 -2.57 -4.34 13.16
CA LEU A 132 -2.64 -5.30 14.25
C LEU A 132 -3.94 -5.17 15.04
N TRP A 133 -4.32 -3.93 15.36
CA TRP A 133 -5.54 -3.61 16.08
C TRP A 133 -6.80 -3.98 15.29
N ALA A 134 -6.89 -3.60 14.02
CA ALA A 134 -8.03 -3.92 13.15
C ALA A 134 -8.20 -5.44 13.01
N ARG A 135 -7.10 -6.18 12.75
CA ARG A 135 -7.13 -7.64 12.72
C ARG A 135 -7.59 -8.24 14.05
N HIS A 136 -7.14 -7.69 15.18
CA HIS A 136 -7.58 -8.14 16.49
C HIS A 136 -9.09 -7.95 16.69
N ARG A 137 -9.64 -6.80 16.29
CA ARG A 137 -11.08 -6.53 16.35
C ARG A 137 -11.89 -7.46 15.46
N LEU A 138 -11.44 -7.72 14.23
CA LEU A 138 -12.08 -8.67 13.33
C LEU A 138 -12.12 -10.08 13.93
N ARG A 139 -11.02 -10.54 14.54
CA ARG A 139 -10.98 -11.85 15.21
C ARG A 139 -11.95 -11.93 16.39
N ARG A 140 -12.03 -10.89 17.24
CA ARG A 140 -12.98 -10.85 18.37
C ARG A 140 -14.44 -10.80 17.94
N ALA A 141 -14.69 -10.31 16.73
CA ALA A 141 -16.01 -10.32 16.10
C ALA A 141 -16.34 -11.63 15.35
N GLY A 142 -15.47 -12.64 15.41
CA GLY A 142 -15.64 -13.90 14.68
C GLY A 142 -15.54 -13.73 13.15
N VAL A 143 -14.94 -12.65 12.66
CA VAL A 143 -14.72 -12.44 11.23
C VAL A 143 -13.46 -13.20 10.80
N PRO A 144 -13.55 -14.11 9.82
CA PRO A 144 -12.38 -14.77 9.28
C PRO A 144 -11.38 -13.75 8.74
N THR A 145 -10.18 -13.73 9.30
CA THR A 145 -9.10 -12.87 8.80
C THR A 145 -8.27 -13.62 7.77
N ALA A 146 -7.67 -12.87 6.83
CA ALA A 146 -6.85 -13.41 5.74
C ALA A 146 -5.60 -14.25 6.16
N SER A 147 -5.39 -14.50 7.45
CA SER A 147 -4.30 -15.28 8.02
C SER A 147 -4.56 -16.80 8.10
N GLY A 148 -5.77 -17.27 7.78
CA GLY A 148 -6.14 -18.71 7.74
C GLY A 148 -6.23 -19.29 6.32
N ARG A 149 -6.57 -20.58 6.16
CA ARG A 149 -6.75 -21.27 4.86
C ARG A 149 -7.69 -20.54 3.89
N SER A 150 -8.76 -19.91 4.39
CA SER A 150 -9.70 -19.08 3.60
C SER A 150 -9.13 -17.70 3.22
N GLY A 151 -8.03 -17.29 3.86
CA GLY A 151 -7.36 -16.02 3.67
C GLY A 151 -6.30 -15.97 2.59
N ALA A 152 -5.79 -17.14 2.18
CA ALA A 152 -4.85 -17.27 1.07
C ALA A 152 -5.45 -16.78 -0.25
N ALA A 153 -6.74 -17.07 -0.50
CA ALA A 153 -7.46 -16.60 -1.69
C ALA A 153 -7.63 -15.06 -1.71
N ALA A 154 -7.94 -14.45 -0.56
CA ALA A 154 -7.99 -12.99 -0.45
C ALA A 154 -6.60 -12.35 -0.62
N SER A 155 -5.55 -13.03 -0.14
CA SER A 155 -4.16 -12.57 -0.32
C SER A 155 -3.70 -12.63 -1.77
N ALA A 156 -4.25 -13.53 -2.59
CA ALA A 156 -3.99 -13.59 -4.03
C ALA A 156 -4.56 -12.38 -4.80
N LEU A 157 -5.57 -11.68 -4.26
CA LEU A 157 -6.11 -10.47 -4.86
C LEU A 157 -5.15 -9.28 -4.73
N PHE A 158 -4.27 -9.28 -3.73
CA PHE A 158 -3.33 -8.19 -3.48
C PHE A 158 -2.37 -7.92 -4.66
N PRO A 159 -1.62 -8.90 -5.20
CA PRO A 159 -0.75 -8.66 -6.36
C PRO A 159 -1.54 -8.23 -7.60
N VAL A 160 -2.78 -8.70 -7.76
CA VAL A 160 -3.67 -8.27 -8.86
C VAL A 160 -4.04 -6.79 -8.71
N VAL A 161 -4.41 -6.35 -7.51
CA VAL A 161 -4.72 -4.94 -7.22
C VAL A 161 -3.50 -4.06 -7.48
N VAL A 162 -2.34 -4.44 -6.96
CA VAL A 162 -1.08 -3.68 -7.16
C VAL A 162 -0.73 -3.61 -8.64
N GLY A 163 -0.79 -4.74 -9.36
CA GLY A 163 -0.56 -4.79 -10.80
C GLY A 163 -1.53 -3.92 -11.59
N GLY A 164 -2.82 -3.96 -11.26
CA GLY A 164 -3.86 -3.14 -11.88
C GLY A 164 -3.63 -1.63 -11.65
N VAL A 165 -3.27 -1.23 -10.43
CA VAL A 165 -2.95 0.17 -10.11
C VAL A 165 -1.74 0.66 -10.92
N HIS A 166 -0.68 -0.14 -11.01
CA HIS A 166 0.50 0.24 -11.79
C HIS A 166 0.22 0.27 -13.30
N ALA A 167 -0.55 -0.67 -13.83
CA ALA A 167 -0.97 -0.65 -15.24
C ALA A 167 -1.83 0.59 -15.55
N GLY A 168 -2.77 0.93 -14.66
CA GLY A 168 -3.59 2.14 -14.77
C GLY A 168 -2.76 3.43 -14.71
N ALA A 169 -1.81 3.51 -13.78
CA ALA A 169 -0.89 4.64 -13.67
C ALA A 169 -0.04 4.82 -14.93
N ALA A 170 0.49 3.73 -15.48
CA ALA A 170 1.25 3.76 -16.73
C ALA A 170 0.39 4.29 -17.89
N GLY A 171 -0.87 3.84 -18.00
CA GLY A 171 -1.82 4.33 -19.00
C GLY A 171 -2.12 5.82 -18.87
N LEU A 172 -2.36 6.32 -17.64
CA LEU A 172 -2.61 7.73 -17.37
C LEU A 172 -1.41 8.61 -17.73
N VAL A 173 -0.19 8.17 -17.40
CA VAL A 173 1.04 8.89 -17.74
C VAL A 173 1.26 8.93 -19.26
N ALA A 174 1.07 7.80 -19.95
CA ALA A 174 1.19 7.71 -21.40
C ALA A 174 0.21 8.65 -22.12
N LEU A 175 -1.05 8.66 -21.68
CA LEU A 175 -2.08 9.56 -22.21
C LEU A 175 -1.71 11.03 -22.00
N GLY A 176 -1.28 11.39 -20.78
CA GLY A 176 -0.86 12.77 -20.47
C GLY A 176 0.36 13.25 -21.26
N ARG A 177 1.28 12.34 -21.63
CA ARG A 177 2.40 12.65 -22.53
C ARG A 177 1.92 12.86 -23.97
N ALA A 178 1.04 11.99 -24.47
CA ALA A 178 0.47 12.13 -25.81
C ALA A 178 -0.32 13.44 -26.01
N VAL A 179 -1.13 13.84 -25.03
CA VAL A 179 -1.89 15.10 -25.06
C VAL A 179 -0.97 16.33 -25.08
N ARG A 180 0.10 16.34 -24.27
CA ARG A 180 1.10 17.43 -24.28
C ARG A 180 1.90 17.51 -25.57
N GLY A 181 2.27 16.36 -26.15
CA GLY A 181 2.96 16.29 -27.45
C GLY A 181 2.10 16.85 -28.60
N ARG A 182 0.79 16.62 -28.58
CA ARG A 182 -0.15 17.21 -29.56
C ARG A 182 -0.28 18.72 -29.44
N ARG A 183 -0.25 19.27 -28.22
CA ARG A 183 -0.32 20.73 -27.97
C ARG A 183 0.96 21.50 -28.34
N SER A 184 2.09 20.80 -28.46
CA SER A 184 3.41 21.41 -28.68
C SER A 184 3.84 21.41 -30.15
N ARG A 185 3.02 20.86 -31.06
CA ARG A 185 3.26 20.95 -32.51
C ARG A 185 2.72 22.29 -33.02
N PRO A 186 3.56 23.20 -33.57
CA PRO A 186 3.06 24.38 -34.25
C PRO A 186 2.25 23.95 -35.48
N ALA A 187 1.19 24.71 -35.77
CA ALA A 187 0.31 24.53 -36.93
C ALA A 187 1.06 24.84 -38.24
#